data_AF-A0A0D0PXC0-F1
#
_entry.id   AF-A0A0D0PXC0-F1
#
_cell.length_a   1.000
_cell.length_b   1.000
_cell.length_c   1.000
_cell.angle_alpha   90.00
_cell.angle_beta   90.00
_cell.angle_gamma   90.00
#
_symmetry.space_group_name_H-M   'P 1'
#
loop_
_entity.id
_entity.type
_entity.pdbx_description
1 polymer ?
#
loop_
_entity_poly.entity_id
_entity_poly.type
_entity_poly.pdbx_seq_one_letter_code
_entity_poly.pdbx_strand_id
1 'polypeptide(L)'
;MELPSDLIELQHAYRAAEQTYADYVTEVETRRRTEHPDDIVARRSWTDDERAEDARLREAVAAAASAVYAHPALGEARTAGQHYKTWQALKDVTRAAA
;
A
#
# COMPACT_ATOMS: atom_id res chain seq x y z
N MET A 1 6.78 8.14 -22.73
CA MET A 1 5.62 8.83 -22.14
C MET A 1 6.17 9.52 -20.91
N GLU A 2 6.04 10.84 -20.85
CA GLU A 2 6.41 11.59 -19.66
C GLU A 2 5.24 11.50 -18.68
N LEU A 3 5.52 11.09 -17.44
CA LEU A 3 4.52 11.01 -16.38
C LEU A 3 4.58 12.27 -15.52
N PRO A 4 3.43 12.82 -15.09
CA PRO A 4 3.41 13.92 -14.14
C PRO A 4 4.15 13.59 -12.84
N SER A 5 4.94 14.53 -12.33
CA SER A 5 5.75 14.33 -11.13
C SER A 5 4.90 14.13 -9.87
N ASP A 6 3.77 14.83 -9.78
CA ASP A 6 2.79 14.68 -8.71
C ASP A 6 2.15 13.29 -8.69
N LEU A 7 1.83 12.71 -9.86
CA LEU A 7 1.38 11.32 -9.95
C LEU A 7 2.45 10.33 -9.47
N ILE A 8 3.72 10.58 -9.79
CA ILE A 8 4.85 9.77 -9.33
C ILE A 8 4.98 9.87 -7.80
N GLU A 9 4.88 11.07 -7.23
CA GLU A 9 4.91 11.29 -5.77
C GLU A 9 3.77 10.59 -5.05
N LEU A 10 2.54 10.66 -5.57
CA LEU A 10 1.38 9.92 -5.04
C LEU A 10 1.62 8.41 -5.05
N GLN A 11 2.20 7.88 -6.13
CA GLN A 11 2.52 6.46 -6.20
C GLN A 11 3.63 6.07 -5.21
N HIS A 12 4.60 6.93 -4.95
CA HIS A 12 5.60 6.71 -3.88
C HIS A 12 4.94 6.69 -2.50
N ALA A 13 4.05 7.65 -2.21
CA ALA A 13 3.31 7.69 -0.95
C ALA A 13 2.45 6.42 -0.76
N TYR A 14 1.78 5.96 -1.81
CA TYR A 14 1.03 4.71 -1.78
C TYR A 14 1.93 3.50 -1.48
N ARG A 15 3.07 3.37 -2.16
CA ARG A 15 4.04 2.28 -1.87
C ARG A 15 4.57 2.32 -0.45
N ALA A 16 4.87 3.51 0.07
CA ALA A 16 5.33 3.68 1.45
C ALA A 16 4.26 3.25 2.47
N ALA A 17 2.98 3.57 2.21
CA ALA A 17 1.87 3.11 3.04
C ALA A 17 1.71 1.57 2.98
N GLU A 18 1.82 0.95 1.80
CA GLU A 18 1.80 -0.51 1.65
C GLU A 18 2.94 -1.18 2.41
N GLN A 19 4.15 -0.62 2.32
CA GLN A 19 5.32 -1.13 3.03
C GLN A 19 5.11 -1.03 4.54
N THR A 20 4.66 0.13 5.04
CA THR A 20 4.39 0.34 6.47
C THR A 20 3.35 -0.66 7.00
N TYR A 21 2.29 -0.91 6.24
CA TYR A 21 1.28 -1.91 6.60
C TYR A 21 1.84 -3.33 6.62
N ALA A 22 2.62 -3.71 5.60
CA ALA A 22 3.24 -5.04 5.53
C ALA A 22 4.25 -5.28 6.66
N ASP A 23 5.05 -4.26 6.99
CA ASP A 23 6.01 -4.31 8.10
C ASP A 23 5.28 -4.51 9.43
N TYR A 24 4.21 -3.76 9.67
CA TYR A 24 3.39 -3.90 10.88
C TYR A 24 2.79 -5.29 11.03
N VAL A 25 2.18 -5.83 9.96
CA VAL A 25 1.62 -7.20 9.97
C VAL A 25 2.71 -8.22 10.31
N THR A 26 3.88 -8.09 9.68
CA THR A 26 5.02 -8.99 9.90
C THR A 26 5.54 -8.89 11.34
N GLU A 27 5.61 -7.68 11.89
CA GLU A 27 6.03 -7.43 13.28
C GLU A 27 5.07 -8.11 14.26
N VAL A 28 3.76 -7.88 14.11
CA VAL A 28 2.74 -8.50 14.96
C VAL A 28 2.80 -10.02 14.87
N GLU A 29 2.83 -10.59 13.66
CA GLU A 29 2.91 -12.05 13.48
C GLU A 29 4.17 -12.65 14.12
N THR A 30 5.31 -11.96 14.00
CA THR A 30 6.60 -12.38 14.58
C THR A 30 6.56 -12.33 16.10
N ARG A 31 6.06 -11.23 16.68
CA ARG A 31 5.90 -11.05 18.12
C ARG A 31 4.98 -12.12 18.69
N ARG A 32 3.80 -12.31 18.11
CA ARG A 32 2.82 -13.31 18.56
C ARG A 32 3.35 -14.73 18.47
N ARG A 33 4.14 -15.06 17.44
CA ARG A 33 4.80 -16.38 17.33
C ARG A 33 5.81 -16.62 18.46
N THR A 34 6.50 -15.57 18.90
CA THR A 34 7.44 -15.63 20.01
C THR A 34 6.72 -15.76 21.36
N GLU A 35 5.64 -15.01 21.57
CA GLU A 35 4.86 -15.02 22.82
C GLU A 35 4.04 -16.29 23.00
N HIS A 36 3.59 -16.89 21.90
CA HIS A 36 2.69 -18.04 21.88
C HIS A 36 3.21 -19.15 20.95
N PRO A 37 4.35 -19.80 21.27
CA PRO A 37 5.00 -20.75 20.37
C PRO A 37 4.11 -21.95 20.01
N ASP A 38 3.41 -22.50 21.00
CA ASP A 38 2.60 -23.72 20.86
C ASP A 38 1.10 -23.45 20.68
N ASP A 39 0.63 -22.24 20.96
CA ASP A 39 -0.79 -21.87 20.85
C ASP A 39 -1.09 -21.21 19.50
N ILE A 40 -1.69 -21.97 18.58
CA ILE A 40 -2.08 -21.50 17.25
C ILE A 40 -3.22 -20.45 17.34
N VAL A 41 -4.13 -20.61 18.29
CA VAL A 41 -5.30 -19.72 18.42
C VAL A 41 -4.85 -18.36 18.94
N ALA A 42 -4.01 -18.33 19.98
CA ALA A 42 -3.45 -17.09 20.51
C ALA A 42 -2.61 -16.35 19.46
N ARG A 43 -1.82 -17.05 18.63
CA ARG A 43 -1.06 -16.44 17.52
C ARG A 43 -1.92 -15.71 16.49
N ARG A 44 -3.14 -16.21 16.25
CA ARG A 44 -4.08 -15.63 15.27
C ARG A 44 -5.03 -14.61 15.89
N SER A 45 -5.00 -14.44 17.21
CA SER A 45 -5.91 -13.57 17.94
C SER A 45 -5.25 -12.24 18.24
N TRP A 46 -5.52 -11.25 17.40
CA TRP A 46 -4.99 -9.90 17.59
C TRP A 46 -5.65 -9.22 18.80
N THR A 47 -4.94 -8.31 19.47
CA THR A 47 -5.52 -7.49 20.53
C THR A 47 -6.42 -6.41 19.93
N ASP A 48 -7.20 -5.71 20.77
CA ASP A 48 -7.97 -4.55 20.33
C ASP A 48 -7.07 -3.44 19.78
N ASP A 49 -5.95 -3.16 20.45
CA ASP A 49 -4.97 -2.16 20.00
C ASP A 49 -4.35 -2.57 18.66
N GLU A 50 -4.00 -3.84 18.50
CA GLU A 50 -3.43 -4.34 17.24
C GLU A 50 -4.43 -4.24 16.08
N ARG A 51 -5.72 -4.51 16.35
CA ARG A 51 -6.80 -4.35 15.38
C ARG A 51 -7.06 -2.88 15.03
N ALA A 52 -6.98 -1.98 16.01
CA ALA A 52 -7.16 -0.56 15.78
C ALA A 52 -6.06 0.01 14.88
N GLU A 53 -4.82 -0.38 15.12
CA GLU A 53 -3.69 0.03 14.29
C GLU A 53 -3.73 -0.61 12.89
N ASP A 54 -4.13 -1.89 12.77
CA ASP A 54 -4.40 -2.54 11.48
C ASP A 54 -5.39 -1.73 10.64
N ALA A 55 -6.52 -1.35 11.24
CA ALA A 55 -7.56 -0.58 10.58
C ALA A 55 -7.05 0.79 10.14
N ARG A 56 -6.29 1.49 11.00
CA ARG A 56 -5.70 2.79 10.69
C ARG A 56 -4.73 2.71 9.51
N LEU A 57 -3.87 1.69 9.48
CA LEU A 57 -2.91 1.48 8.39
C LEU A 57 -3.61 1.10 7.08
N ARG A 58 -4.64 0.25 7.14
CA ARG A 58 -5.48 -0.08 5.97
C ARG A 58 -6.17 1.15 5.40
N GLU A 59 -6.69 2.03 6.27
CA GLU A 59 -7.30 3.29 5.85
C GLU A 59 -6.27 4.20 5.17
N ALA A 60 -5.05 4.30 5.70
CA ALA A 60 -3.97 5.06 5.08
C ALA A 60 -3.60 4.52 3.69
N VAL A 61 -3.49 3.19 3.54
CA VAL A 61 -3.26 2.53 2.24
C VAL A 61 -4.41 2.84 1.27
N ALA A 62 -5.66 2.72 1.71
CA ALA A 62 -6.83 3.00 0.89
C ALA A 62 -6.90 4.46 0.45
N ALA A 63 -6.61 5.40 1.34
CA ALA A 63 -6.56 6.83 1.03
C ALA A 63 -5.47 7.14 0.00
N ALA A 64 -4.26 6.60 0.16
CA ALA A 64 -3.16 6.80 -0.78
C ALA A 64 -3.48 6.18 -2.15
N ALA A 65 -4.03 4.96 -2.19
CA ALA A 65 -4.48 4.32 -3.42
C ALA A 65 -5.57 5.16 -4.12
N SER A 66 -6.55 5.67 -3.38
CA SER A 66 -7.61 6.54 -3.93
C SER A 66 -7.02 7.81 -4.56
N ALA A 67 -6.02 8.43 -3.93
CA ALA A 67 -5.38 9.63 -4.47
C ALA A 67 -4.70 9.36 -5.82
N VAL A 68 -4.00 8.23 -5.95
CA VAL A 68 -3.41 7.78 -7.22
C VAL A 68 -4.51 7.56 -8.27
N TYR A 69 -5.55 6.78 -7.96
CA TYR A 69 -6.59 6.43 -8.94
C TYR A 69 -7.47 7.61 -9.36
N ALA A 70 -7.63 8.61 -8.49
CA ALA A 70 -8.36 9.83 -8.79
C ALA A 70 -7.56 10.82 -9.65
N HIS A 71 -6.27 10.56 -9.92
CA HIS A 71 -5.42 11.50 -10.62
C HIS A 71 -5.86 11.75 -12.08
N PRO A 72 -5.97 13.01 -12.53
CA PRO A 72 -6.46 13.35 -13.87
C PRO A 72 -5.73 12.63 -15.00
N ALA A 73 -4.40 12.52 -14.93
CA ALA A 73 -3.60 11.86 -15.95
C ALA A 73 -3.98 10.37 -16.17
N LEU A 74 -4.45 9.66 -15.14
CA LEU A 74 -4.96 8.28 -15.32
C LEU A 74 -6.34 8.26 -15.98
N GLY A 75 -7.17 9.27 -15.71
CA GLY A 75 -8.46 9.48 -16.37
C GLY A 75 -8.31 9.84 -17.86
N GLU A 76 -7.36 10.71 -18.18
CA GLU A 76 -7.00 11.07 -19.56
C GLU A 76 -6.43 9.86 -20.31
N ALA A 77 -5.50 9.13 -19.70
CA ALA A 77 -4.97 7.90 -20.27
C ALA A 77 -6.06 6.85 -20.51
N ARG A 78 -7.07 6.76 -19.65
CA ARG A 78 -8.23 5.88 -19.86
C ARG A 78 -9.08 6.31 -21.05
N THR A 79 -9.37 7.60 -21.17
CA THR A 79 -10.10 8.16 -22.32
C THR A 79 -9.35 7.93 -23.62
N ALA A 80 -8.02 8.02 -23.60
CA ALA A 80 -7.15 7.76 -24.75
C ALA A 80 -6.88 6.26 -25.04
N GLY A 81 -7.43 5.33 -24.25
CA GLY A 81 -7.18 3.88 -24.39
C GLY A 81 -5.76 3.44 -24.02
N GLN A 82 -5.01 4.26 -23.29
CA GLN A 82 -3.62 4.03 -22.89
C GLN A 82 -3.46 3.68 -21.40
N HIS A 83 -4.56 3.57 -20.66
CA HIS A 83 -4.56 3.37 -19.20
C HIS A 83 -3.57 2.31 -18.70
N TYR A 84 -3.58 1.11 -19.27
CA TYR A 84 -2.67 0.03 -18.84
C TYR A 84 -1.20 0.39 -19.05
N LYS A 85 -0.87 1.06 -20.17
CA LYS A 85 0.51 1.47 -20.48
C LYS A 85 0.98 2.55 -19.49
N THR A 86 0.13 3.54 -19.21
CA THR A 86 0.42 4.60 -18.23
C THR A 86 0.59 4.04 -16.83
N TRP A 87 -0.30 3.11 -16.43
CA TRP A 87 -0.22 2.43 -15.13
C TRP A 87 1.06 1.60 -14.99
N GLN A 88 1.44 0.86 -16.03
CA GLN A 88 2.67 0.09 -16.04
C GLN A 88 3.90 0.99 -15.95
N ALA A 89 3.94 2.07 -16.73
CA ALA A 89 5.03 3.04 -16.68
C ALA A 89 5.18 3.67 -15.28
N LEU A 90 4.06 4.00 -14.63
CA LEU A 90 4.04 4.52 -13.25
C LEU A 90 4.64 3.53 -12.25
N LYS A 91 4.25 2.26 -12.35
CA LYS A 91 4.82 1.18 -11.52
C LYS A 91 6.31 0.98 -11.78
N ASP A 92 6.76 1.05 -13.02
CA ASP A 92 8.16 0.81 -13.37
C ASP A 92 9.06 1.95 -12.87
N VAL A 93 8.64 3.21 -13.03
CA VAL A 93 9.38 4.37 -12.51
C VAL A 93 9.50 4.33 -10.99
N THR A 94 8.41 4.00 -10.28
CA THR A 94 8.41 3.96 -8.81
C THR A 94 9.02 2.70 -8.20
N ARG A 95 9.24 1.64 -9.01
CA ARG A 95 9.98 0.44 -8.60
C ARG A 95 11.50 0.66 -8.62
N ALA A 96 12.01 1.45 -9.57
CA ALA A 96 13.44 1.67 -9.75
C ALA A 96 14.07 2.65 -8.74
N ALA A 97 13.25 3.38 -7.97
CA ALA A 97 13.67 4.39 -7.01
C ALA A 97 13.46 3.97 -5.53
N ALA A 98 13.17 2.69 -5.28
CA ALA A 98 13.07 2.08 -3.96
C ALA A 98 14.21 1.07 -3.76
#